data_AF-A0A7S3PP25-F1
#
_entry.id   AF-A0A7S3PP25-F1
#
_cell.length_a   1.000
_cell.length_b   1.000
_cell.length_c   1.000
_cell.angle_alpha   90.00
_cell.angle_beta   90.00
_cell.angle_gamma   90.00
#
_symmetry.space_group_name_H-M   'P 1'
#
loop_
_entity.id
_entity.type
_entity.pdbx_description
1 polymer ?
#
loop_
_entity_poly.entity_id
_entity_poly.type
_entity_poly.pdbx_seq_one_letter_code
_entity_poly.pdbx_strand_id
1 'polypeptide(L)'
;MSTLYNGNNNNVGKSCTTQLPLARRKQYWSPRMISWNSHVHGSNFEPRPNDVILATFPKTGSTWLAYLTHLLRTRAKSLEFILDDVVPWINIARDLGQDLDGKYFECFMPRLYKSHMPLSSINPGCKYVVTIRSPEKTAISFFNFFQRMNRQEVKGKDLTEFIIDGGKLQGDPEKDRPSIWTYYSEFWACRDHPSLLIIPYEDLCEDMINQLILISSHVLDGGIVSTAVQNKIKSCSTKDVMGPLETISTEWCLQQSARIGTCPGNVWDGVLRVCSQPHKVSVIDDRGRTFLQERWNAEMKPHTGFEDYESFLAAVRKLNRTKLAMISRAST
;
A
#
# COMPACT_ATOMS: atom_id res chain seq x y z
N MET A 1 -36.93 5.82 21.03
CA MET A 1 -37.79 6.47 20.03
C MET A 1 -36.95 6.73 18.79
N SER A 2 -36.71 5.75 17.91
CA SER A 2 -37.57 5.30 16.82
C SER A 2 -38.02 6.43 15.87
N THR A 3 -37.41 6.49 14.69
CA THR A 3 -38.00 6.90 13.39
C THR A 3 -36.91 6.70 12.33
N LEU A 4 -36.97 5.62 11.55
CA LEU A 4 -37.70 5.49 10.28
C LEU A 4 -37.17 6.44 9.21
N TYR A 5 -36.39 5.91 8.27
CA TYR A 5 -36.45 6.33 6.88
C TYR A 5 -36.44 5.09 5.99
N ASN A 6 -37.66 4.73 5.55
CA ASN A 6 -37.94 3.79 4.48
C ASN A 6 -38.36 4.66 3.29
N GLY A 7 -37.66 4.53 2.17
CA GLY A 7 -37.94 5.28 0.94
C GLY A 7 -37.52 4.46 -0.26
N ASN A 8 -38.47 3.69 -0.78
CA ASN A 8 -38.33 2.87 -1.99
C ASN A 8 -38.82 3.72 -3.18
N ASN A 9 -38.03 3.82 -4.27
CA ASN A 9 -38.54 3.66 -5.64
C ASN A 9 -37.48 3.86 -6.75
N ASN A 10 -37.41 2.82 -7.59
CA ASN A 10 -37.36 2.82 -9.05
C ASN A 10 -36.07 3.19 -9.82
N ASN A 11 -35.47 2.12 -10.36
CA ASN A 11 -35.04 1.94 -11.76
C ASN A 11 -34.55 3.19 -12.52
N VAL A 12 -33.22 3.36 -12.54
CA VAL A 12 -32.50 3.99 -13.64
C VAL A 12 -31.25 3.16 -13.93
N GLY A 13 -31.16 2.63 -15.14
CA GLY A 13 -29.95 2.18 -15.83
C GLY A 13 -28.99 1.26 -15.08
N LYS A 14 -28.98 -0.04 -15.42
CA LYS A 14 -27.86 -0.94 -15.14
C LYS A 14 -26.60 -0.45 -15.86
N SER A 15 -25.85 0.45 -15.21
CA SER A 15 -24.46 0.75 -15.54
C SER A 15 -23.62 -0.45 -15.08
N CYS A 16 -22.84 -1.00 -16.01
CA CYS A 16 -21.85 -2.06 -15.80
C CYS A 16 -21.10 -1.85 -14.47
N THR A 17 -21.26 -2.77 -13.53
CA THR A 17 -20.68 -2.65 -12.17
C THR A 17 -19.16 -2.85 -12.25
N THR A 18 -18.44 -1.75 -12.44
CA THR A 18 -16.97 -1.61 -12.33
C THR A 18 -16.49 -1.44 -10.88
N GLN A 19 -17.40 -1.55 -9.91
CA GLN A 19 -17.08 -1.41 -8.50
C GLN A 19 -16.57 -2.73 -7.94
N LEU A 20 -15.44 -2.67 -7.22
CA LEU A 20 -14.96 -3.80 -6.42
C LEU A 20 -16.10 -4.30 -5.52
N PRO A 21 -16.28 -5.63 -5.36
CA PRO A 21 -17.40 -6.21 -4.64
C PRO A 21 -17.41 -5.93 -3.12
N LEU A 22 -16.47 -5.11 -2.64
CA LEU A 22 -16.43 -4.64 -1.27
C LEU A 22 -17.18 -3.31 -1.21
N ALA A 23 -18.49 -3.38 -0.91
CA ALA A 23 -19.21 -2.21 -0.40
C ALA A 23 -18.41 -1.59 0.76
N ARG A 24 -18.47 -0.27 0.93
CA ARG A 24 -17.69 0.42 1.96
C ARG A 24 -18.12 -0.04 3.35
N ARG A 25 -17.34 -0.93 3.99
CA ARG A 25 -17.76 -1.66 5.21
C ARG A 25 -17.36 -0.95 6.50
N LYS A 26 -16.23 -0.22 6.51
CA LYS A 26 -15.74 0.49 7.70
C LYS A 26 -14.76 1.60 7.30
N GLN A 27 -14.77 2.74 8.01
CA GLN A 27 -13.72 3.75 7.91
C GLN A 27 -12.74 3.55 9.07
N TYR A 28 -11.44 3.67 8.80
CA TYR A 28 -10.39 3.51 9.80
C TYR A 28 -9.66 4.83 9.98
N TRP A 29 -9.35 5.20 11.23
CA TRP A 29 -8.70 6.46 11.56
C TRP A 29 -7.55 6.27 12.55
N SER A 30 -6.43 6.94 12.28
CA SER A 30 -5.26 6.97 13.17
C SER A 30 -5.01 8.41 13.65
N PRO A 31 -5.53 8.80 14.83
CA PRO A 31 -5.39 10.16 15.36
C PRO A 31 -3.93 10.59 15.61
N ARG A 32 -2.99 9.63 15.71
CA ARG A 32 -1.56 9.88 15.94
C ARG A 32 -0.78 10.34 14.71
N MET A 33 -1.40 10.38 13.52
CA MET A 33 -0.72 10.75 12.28
C MET A 33 -1.59 11.59 11.36
N ILE A 34 -2.90 11.56 11.55
CA ILE A 34 -3.87 12.13 10.62
C ILE A 34 -4.87 12.92 11.45
N SER A 35 -5.00 14.22 11.18
CA SER A 35 -6.02 15.03 11.84
C SER A 35 -7.42 14.53 11.47
N TRP A 36 -8.41 14.84 12.30
CA TRP A 36 -9.80 14.50 11.98
C TRP A 36 -10.26 15.13 10.65
N ASN A 37 -9.85 16.37 10.36
CA ASN A 37 -10.21 17.07 9.13
C ASN A 37 -9.63 16.39 7.89
N SER A 38 -8.41 15.88 7.99
CA SER A 38 -7.74 15.17 6.90
C SER A 38 -8.29 13.77 6.71
N HIS A 39 -8.64 13.10 7.81
CA HIS A 39 -9.38 11.83 7.77
C HIS A 39 -10.71 11.97 7.03
N VAL A 40 -11.54 12.96 7.39
CA VAL A 40 -12.82 13.21 6.72
C VAL A 40 -12.62 13.55 5.24
N HIS A 41 -11.62 14.38 4.92
CA HIS A 41 -11.31 14.73 3.54
C HIS A 41 -10.92 13.51 2.70
N GLY A 42 -9.96 12.69 3.19
CA GLY A 42 -9.55 11.47 2.50
C GLY A 42 -10.66 10.43 2.41
N SER A 43 -11.50 10.31 3.43
CA SER A 43 -12.69 9.46 3.42
C SER A 43 -13.73 9.90 2.37
N ASN A 44 -13.77 11.19 2.00
CA ASN A 44 -14.69 11.70 0.99
C ASN A 44 -14.04 11.84 -0.38
N PHE A 45 -12.78 11.44 -0.55
CA PHE A 45 -12.09 11.50 -1.83
C PHE A 45 -12.76 10.57 -2.85
N GLU A 46 -13.23 11.11 -3.97
CA GLU A 46 -13.84 10.36 -5.06
C GLU A 46 -12.82 10.20 -6.20
N PRO A 47 -12.27 8.99 -6.41
CA PRO A 47 -11.30 8.80 -7.47
C PRO A 47 -11.98 8.82 -8.84
N ARG A 48 -11.24 9.28 -9.85
CA ARG A 48 -11.64 9.23 -11.26
C ARG A 48 -11.36 7.84 -11.84
N PRO A 49 -12.07 7.41 -12.90
CA PRO A 49 -11.86 6.11 -13.55
C PRO A 49 -10.42 5.79 -13.94
N ASN A 50 -9.67 6.81 -14.36
CA ASN A 50 -8.28 6.66 -14.81
C ASN A 50 -7.25 6.86 -13.70
N ASP A 51 -7.68 7.09 -12.46
CA ASP A 51 -6.77 7.17 -11.33
C ASP A 51 -6.25 5.77 -10.95
N VAL A 52 -5.10 5.75 -10.29
CA VAL A 52 -4.59 4.54 -9.66
C VAL A 52 -4.28 4.82 -8.19
N ILE A 53 -4.84 3.99 -7.32
CA ILE A 53 -4.56 4.01 -5.89
C ILE A 53 -3.63 2.85 -5.54
N LEU A 54 -2.47 3.20 -4.99
CA LEU A 54 -1.50 2.26 -4.43
C LEU A 54 -1.90 1.96 -2.98
N ALA A 55 -2.69 0.91 -2.79
CA ALA A 55 -3.24 0.54 -1.49
C ALA A 55 -2.42 -0.60 -0.89
N THR A 56 -1.60 -0.32 0.12
CA THR A 56 -0.73 -1.33 0.72
C THR A 56 -0.89 -1.38 2.23
N PHE A 57 -0.63 -2.53 2.84
CA PHE A 57 -0.35 -2.54 4.27
C PHE A 57 0.97 -1.79 4.54
N PRO A 58 1.15 -1.13 5.70
CA PRO A 58 2.43 -0.51 6.00
C PRO A 58 3.57 -1.53 6.01
N LYS A 59 4.74 -1.14 5.50
CA LYS A 59 5.97 -1.97 5.42
C LYS A 59 5.94 -3.13 4.41
N THR A 60 4.94 -3.18 3.52
CA THR A 60 4.91 -4.11 2.37
C THR A 60 5.38 -3.47 1.06
N GLY A 61 6.14 -2.37 1.12
CA GLY A 61 6.81 -1.77 -0.05
C GLY A 61 6.14 -0.56 -0.69
N SER A 62 5.25 0.17 0.02
CA SER A 62 4.56 1.36 -0.50
C SER A 62 5.48 2.39 -1.17
N THR A 63 6.59 2.76 -0.53
CA THR A 63 7.56 3.73 -1.09
C THR A 63 8.14 3.26 -2.42
N TRP A 64 8.49 1.97 -2.50
CA TRP A 64 9.09 1.42 -3.71
C TRP A 64 8.06 1.35 -4.83
N LEU A 65 6.86 0.85 -4.55
CA LEU A 65 5.77 0.81 -5.52
C LEU A 65 5.41 2.21 -6.04
N ALA A 66 5.32 3.21 -5.17
CA ALA A 66 5.05 4.60 -5.56
C ALA A 66 6.15 5.16 -6.46
N TYR A 67 7.42 4.90 -6.13
CA TYR A 67 8.56 5.32 -6.95
C TYR A 67 8.53 4.65 -8.33
N LEU A 68 8.37 3.33 -8.38
CA LEU A 68 8.32 2.55 -9.62
C LEU A 68 7.17 3.00 -10.53
N THR A 69 5.96 3.16 -9.99
CA THR A 69 4.78 3.59 -10.76
C THR A 69 4.92 5.01 -11.28
N HIS A 70 5.51 5.92 -10.50
CA HIS A 70 5.82 7.27 -10.97
C HIS A 70 6.83 7.25 -12.13
N LEU A 71 7.89 6.45 -12.02
CA LEU A 71 8.86 6.31 -13.11
C LEU A 71 8.24 5.66 -14.36
N LEU A 72 7.33 4.69 -14.19
CA LEU A 72 6.62 4.07 -15.31
C LEU A 72 5.78 5.11 -16.07
N ARG A 73 4.93 5.89 -15.39
CA ARG A 73 4.07 6.89 -16.06
C ARG A 73 4.87 7.99 -16.76
N THR A 74 6.01 8.39 -16.20
CA THR A 74 6.89 9.41 -16.78
C THR A 74 7.90 8.83 -17.78
N ARG A 75 7.90 7.50 -18.00
CA ARG A 75 8.89 6.77 -18.79
C ARG A 75 10.34 7.06 -18.34
N ALA A 76 10.52 7.28 -17.04
CA ALA A 76 11.78 7.65 -16.40
C ALA A 76 12.49 8.84 -17.09
N LYS A 77 11.73 9.83 -17.59
CA LYS A 77 12.29 11.04 -18.22
C LYS A 77 12.99 11.95 -17.20
N SER A 78 12.48 12.01 -15.98
CA SER A 78 13.11 12.70 -14.84
C SER A 78 13.20 11.76 -13.64
N LEU A 79 14.28 11.91 -12.87
CA LEU A 79 14.45 11.28 -11.55
C LEU A 79 14.36 12.32 -10.41
N GLU A 80 14.16 13.59 -10.76
CA GLU A 80 14.08 14.72 -9.84
C GLU A 80 12.61 15.04 -9.57
N PHE A 81 12.11 14.56 -8.44
CA PHE A 81 10.76 14.82 -7.96
C PHE A 81 10.68 14.49 -6.47
N ILE A 82 9.82 15.20 -5.74
CA ILE A 82 9.44 14.84 -4.37
C ILE A 82 8.33 13.79 -4.44
N LEU A 83 8.59 12.58 -3.95
CA LEU A 83 7.68 11.43 -4.13
C LEU A 83 6.28 11.70 -3.58
N ASP A 84 6.21 12.40 -2.45
CA ASP A 84 4.95 12.68 -1.76
C ASP A 84 4.14 13.80 -2.42
N ASP A 85 4.77 14.59 -3.28
CA ASP A 85 4.09 15.59 -4.10
C ASP A 85 3.55 14.99 -5.39
N VAL A 86 4.28 14.03 -5.99
CA VAL A 86 3.86 13.41 -7.26
C VAL A 86 2.96 12.19 -7.06
N VAL A 87 3.00 11.55 -5.90
CA VAL A 87 2.12 10.44 -5.49
C VAL A 87 1.63 10.70 -4.05
N PRO A 88 0.61 11.53 -3.83
CA PRO A 88 0.20 11.98 -2.50
C PRO A 88 -0.59 10.93 -1.71
N TRP A 89 -0.51 11.04 -0.38
CA TRP A 89 -1.29 10.25 0.58
C TRP A 89 -2.71 10.81 0.70
N ILE A 90 -3.72 10.06 0.27
CA ILE A 90 -5.12 10.52 0.26
C ILE A 90 -5.56 11.05 1.64
N ASN A 91 -5.26 10.30 2.70
CA ASN A 91 -5.78 10.58 4.03
C ASN A 91 -5.01 11.66 4.82
N ILE A 92 -3.84 12.11 4.34
CA ILE A 92 -3.06 13.16 5.02
C ILE A 92 -2.91 14.41 4.15
N ALA A 93 -3.32 14.37 2.87
CA ALA A 93 -3.11 15.45 1.91
C ALA A 93 -3.56 16.82 2.43
N ARG A 94 -4.72 16.88 3.09
CA ARG A 94 -5.24 18.13 3.66
C ARG A 94 -4.34 18.70 4.75
N ASP A 95 -3.79 17.86 5.62
CA ASP A 95 -2.83 18.27 6.65
C ASP A 95 -1.53 18.79 6.04
N LEU A 96 -1.18 18.29 4.86
CA LEU A 96 -0.01 18.71 4.07
C LEU A 96 -0.29 19.92 3.15
N GLY A 97 -1.52 20.45 3.14
CA GLY A 97 -1.93 21.53 2.24
C GLY A 97 -1.95 21.12 0.76
N GLN A 98 -2.03 19.82 0.46
CA GLN A 98 -2.07 19.29 -0.89
C GLN A 98 -3.52 19.25 -1.40
N ASP A 99 -3.75 19.76 -2.61
CA ASP A 99 -5.01 19.66 -3.33
C ASP A 99 -5.01 18.43 -4.24
N LEU A 100 -5.70 17.35 -3.82
CA LEU A 100 -5.73 16.07 -4.53
C LEU A 100 -6.38 16.16 -5.93
N ASP A 101 -7.18 17.20 -6.19
CA ASP A 101 -7.80 17.48 -7.49
C ASP A 101 -7.12 18.63 -8.25
N GLY A 102 -6.03 19.15 -7.72
CA GLY A 102 -5.29 20.25 -8.30
C GLY A 102 -4.71 19.94 -9.67
N LYS A 103 -4.63 20.96 -10.53
CA LYS A 103 -4.13 20.86 -11.92
C LYS A 103 -2.70 20.33 -12.03
N TYR A 104 -1.88 20.45 -10.98
CA TYR A 104 -0.51 19.91 -10.95
C TYR A 104 -0.47 18.41 -11.28
N PHE A 105 -1.48 17.66 -10.85
CA PHE A 105 -1.57 16.22 -11.11
C PHE A 105 -1.93 15.88 -12.55
N GLU A 106 -2.51 16.82 -13.30
CA GLU A 106 -2.83 16.62 -14.72
C GLU A 106 -1.58 16.58 -15.62
N CYS A 107 -0.46 17.14 -15.14
CA CYS A 107 0.84 17.02 -15.80
C CYS A 107 1.35 15.56 -15.87
N PHE A 108 0.80 14.68 -15.03
CA PHE A 108 1.23 13.29 -14.93
C PHE A 108 0.03 12.33 -14.97
N MET A 109 -0.31 11.84 -16.16
CA MET A 109 -1.35 10.81 -16.31
C MET A 109 -0.75 9.39 -16.37
N PRO A 110 -1.39 8.40 -15.72
CA PRO A 110 -2.52 8.55 -14.79
C PRO A 110 -2.14 9.22 -13.47
N ARG A 111 -3.11 9.85 -12.80
CA ARG A 111 -2.93 10.34 -11.43
C ARG A 111 -2.70 9.14 -10.51
N LEU A 112 -1.69 9.25 -9.65
CA LEU A 112 -1.32 8.20 -8.72
C LEU A 112 -1.53 8.72 -7.31
N TYR A 113 -2.15 7.90 -6.48
CA TYR A 113 -2.37 8.18 -5.07
C TYR A 113 -1.91 7.00 -4.24
N LYS A 114 -1.63 7.20 -2.96
CA LYS A 114 -1.26 6.13 -2.04
C LYS A 114 -2.16 6.12 -0.81
N SER A 115 -2.42 4.92 -0.31
CA SER A 115 -3.25 4.70 0.86
C SER A 115 -2.75 3.50 1.66
N HIS A 116 -2.86 3.63 2.98
CA HIS A 116 -2.71 2.51 3.92
C HIS A 116 -4.06 2.05 4.45
N MET A 117 -5.15 2.29 3.72
CA MET A 117 -6.47 1.77 4.04
C MET A 117 -6.72 0.46 3.28
N PRO A 118 -7.49 -0.47 3.86
CA PRO A 118 -7.94 -1.65 3.13
C PRO A 118 -8.91 -1.25 2.01
N LEU A 119 -9.12 -2.12 1.03
CA LEU A 119 -9.94 -1.81 -0.15
C LEU A 119 -11.38 -1.46 0.25
N SER A 120 -11.91 -2.13 1.27
CA SER A 120 -13.25 -1.87 1.82
C SER A 120 -13.43 -0.48 2.46
N SER A 121 -12.35 0.28 2.63
CA SER A 121 -12.35 1.62 3.22
C SER A 121 -12.01 2.72 2.21
N ILE A 122 -11.68 2.36 0.97
CA ILE A 122 -11.36 3.29 -0.11
C ILE A 122 -12.55 3.32 -1.08
N ASN A 123 -12.93 4.52 -1.55
CA ASN A 123 -14.04 4.63 -2.50
C ASN A 123 -13.69 3.89 -3.81
N PRO A 124 -14.62 3.07 -4.35
CA PRO A 124 -14.42 2.33 -5.59
C PRO A 124 -14.43 3.28 -6.80
N GLY A 125 -14.10 2.75 -7.98
CA GLY A 125 -14.28 3.47 -9.25
C GLY A 125 -12.99 3.77 -10.00
N CYS A 126 -11.84 3.30 -9.53
CA CYS A 126 -10.55 3.45 -10.20
C CYS A 126 -9.75 2.13 -10.20
N LYS A 127 -8.48 2.19 -10.61
CA LYS A 127 -7.57 1.04 -10.50
C LYS A 127 -6.86 1.02 -9.15
N TYR A 128 -6.48 -0.17 -8.73
CA TYR A 128 -5.73 -0.44 -7.51
C TYR A 128 -4.52 -1.30 -7.82
N VAL A 129 -3.38 -0.91 -7.26
CA VAL A 129 -2.20 -1.77 -7.16
C VAL A 129 -1.92 -1.99 -5.69
N VAL A 130 -1.97 -3.25 -5.28
CA VAL A 130 -1.79 -3.66 -3.88
C VAL A 130 -0.55 -4.52 -3.76
N THR A 131 0.08 -4.50 -2.59
CA THR A 131 1.23 -5.37 -2.34
C THR A 131 0.98 -6.35 -1.22
N ILE A 132 1.48 -7.57 -1.41
CA ILE A 132 1.62 -8.57 -0.35
C ILE A 132 3.10 -8.79 -0.06
N ARG A 133 3.39 -9.20 1.16
CA ARG A 133 4.73 -9.53 1.64
C ARG A 133 4.62 -10.52 2.79
N SER A 134 5.62 -11.37 2.95
CA SER A 134 5.72 -12.30 4.08
C SER A 134 5.44 -11.56 5.39
N PRO A 135 4.48 -12.04 6.20
CA PRO A 135 4.13 -11.46 7.49
C PRO A 135 5.34 -11.36 8.41
N GLU A 136 6.22 -12.38 8.40
CA GLU A 136 7.50 -12.36 9.12
C GLU A 136 8.39 -11.21 8.67
N LYS A 137 8.66 -11.10 7.36
CA LYS A 137 9.50 -10.02 6.81
C LYS A 137 8.88 -8.64 7.04
N THR A 138 7.56 -8.57 7.09
CA THR A 138 6.82 -7.35 7.39
C THR A 138 6.97 -6.95 8.86
N ALA A 139 6.84 -7.91 9.79
CA ALA A 139 7.08 -7.71 11.22
C ALA A 139 8.49 -7.21 11.52
N ILE A 140 9.50 -7.88 10.95
CA ILE A 140 10.91 -7.46 11.05
C ILE A 140 11.07 -6.01 10.58
N SER A 141 10.50 -5.67 9.42
CA SER A 141 10.59 -4.32 8.87
C SER A 141 9.89 -3.27 9.75
N PHE A 142 8.76 -3.62 10.36
CA PHE A 142 8.03 -2.76 11.29
C PHE A 142 8.81 -2.48 12.56
N PHE A 143 9.33 -3.54 13.20
CA PHE A 143 10.07 -3.44 14.44
C PHE A 143 11.34 -2.60 14.29
N ASN A 144 12.13 -2.85 13.25
CA ASN A 144 13.34 -2.06 12.97
C ASN A 144 13.01 -0.61 12.58
N PHE A 145 11.88 -0.37 11.92
CA PHE A 145 11.41 0.99 11.65
C PHE A 145 11.07 1.71 12.96
N PHE A 146 10.36 1.04 13.87
CA PHE A 146 9.96 1.60 15.17
C PHE A 146 11.15 1.84 16.10
N GLN A 147 12.17 0.97 16.07
CA GLN A 147 13.40 1.18 16.84
C GLN A 147 14.14 2.44 16.38
N ARG A 148 14.29 2.64 15.06
CA ARG A 148 14.94 3.84 14.51
C ARG A 148 14.19 5.11 14.87
N MET A 149 12.87 5.01 15.00
CA MET A 149 11.98 6.10 15.40
C MET A 149 11.86 6.22 16.92
N ASN A 150 12.69 5.49 17.70
CA ASN A 150 12.70 5.50 19.16
C ASN A 150 11.30 5.35 19.79
N ARG A 151 10.45 4.52 19.17
CA ARG A 151 9.04 4.38 19.52
C ARG A 151 8.88 3.62 20.83
N GLN A 152 8.00 4.13 21.70
CA GLN A 152 7.68 3.48 22.98
C GLN A 152 7.16 2.05 22.78
N GLU A 153 6.49 1.78 21.66
CA GLU A 153 5.96 0.45 21.33
C GLU A 153 7.03 -0.65 21.21
N VAL A 154 8.31 -0.31 21.03
CA VAL A 154 9.41 -1.27 20.91
C VAL A 154 10.46 -1.16 22.03
N LYS A 155 10.29 -0.22 22.97
CA LYS A 155 11.26 -0.04 24.05
C LYS A 155 11.20 -1.21 25.02
N GLY A 156 12.35 -1.84 25.26
CA GLY A 156 12.47 -2.98 26.18
C GLY A 156 11.79 -4.26 25.69
N LYS A 157 11.39 -4.33 24.41
CA LYS A 157 10.77 -5.51 23.81
C LYS A 157 11.70 -6.16 22.79
N ASP A 158 11.69 -7.48 22.71
CA ASP A 158 12.19 -8.20 21.54
C ASP A 158 11.18 -8.13 20.36
N LEU A 159 11.57 -8.67 19.19
CA LEU A 159 10.70 -8.68 18.00
C LEU A 159 9.41 -9.47 18.24
N THR A 160 9.49 -10.57 18.97
CA THR A 160 8.38 -11.50 19.22
C THR A 160 7.37 -10.88 20.20
N GLU A 161 7.84 -10.28 21.28
CA GLU A 161 7.01 -9.51 22.21
C GLU A 161 6.32 -8.35 21.49
N PHE A 162 7.03 -7.66 20.58
CA PHE A 162 6.44 -6.61 19.76
C PHE A 162 5.29 -7.11 18.87
N ILE A 163 5.42 -8.29 18.25
CA ILE A 163 4.34 -8.81 17.39
C ILE A 163 3.16 -9.35 18.20
N ILE A 164 3.39 -9.97 19.36
CA ILE A 164 2.36 -10.61 20.19
C ILE A 164 1.54 -9.55 20.95
N ASP A 165 2.18 -8.52 21.52
CA ASP A 165 1.54 -7.52 22.40
C ASP A 165 0.74 -6.44 21.63
N GLY A 166 -0.04 -6.83 20.62
CA GLY A 166 -0.80 -5.90 19.79
C GLY A 166 0.04 -5.17 18.75
N GLY A 167 1.09 -5.84 18.25
CA GLY A 167 1.90 -5.40 17.13
C GLY A 167 1.03 -4.97 15.94
N LYS A 168 1.55 -4.05 15.11
CA LYS A 168 0.76 -3.42 14.04
C LYS A 168 0.17 -4.41 13.03
N LEU A 169 0.71 -5.62 12.92
CA LEU A 169 0.21 -6.69 12.05
C LEU A 169 -1.16 -7.20 12.46
N GLN A 170 -1.47 -7.29 13.76
CA GLN A 170 -2.73 -7.85 14.25
C GLN A 170 -3.94 -6.91 14.10
N GLY A 171 -3.69 -5.65 13.72
CA GLY A 171 -4.71 -4.62 13.86
C GLY A 171 -4.93 -4.27 15.33
N ASP A 172 -6.00 -3.54 15.60
CA ASP A 172 -6.48 -3.13 16.91
C ASP A 172 -7.93 -2.64 16.71
N PRO A 173 -8.94 -3.47 17.00
CA PRO A 173 -10.33 -3.11 16.78
C PRO A 173 -10.78 -1.89 17.59
N GLU A 174 -10.25 -1.70 18.80
CA GLU A 174 -10.57 -0.57 19.68
C GLU A 174 -10.01 0.75 19.12
N LYS A 175 -8.95 0.67 18.32
CA LYS A 175 -8.32 1.83 17.67
C LYS A 175 -8.60 1.90 16.18
N ASP A 176 -9.64 1.22 15.71
CA ASP A 176 -10.00 1.15 14.29
C ASP A 176 -8.78 0.92 13.39
N ARG A 177 -7.99 -0.10 13.71
CA ARG A 177 -6.80 -0.48 12.94
C ARG A 177 -6.99 -1.89 12.36
N PRO A 178 -7.01 -2.07 11.05
CA PRO A 178 -7.13 -3.39 10.44
C PRO A 178 -5.81 -4.19 10.55
N SER A 179 -5.95 -5.52 10.60
CA SER A 179 -4.82 -6.47 10.57
C SER A 179 -4.27 -6.63 9.16
N ILE A 180 -3.02 -7.04 9.00
CA ILE A 180 -2.44 -7.36 7.68
C ILE A 180 -3.27 -8.43 6.94
N TRP A 181 -3.87 -9.34 7.70
CA TRP A 181 -4.73 -10.41 7.21
C TRP A 181 -6.03 -9.89 6.62
N THR A 182 -6.58 -8.80 7.17
CA THR A 182 -7.73 -8.10 6.60
C THR A 182 -7.42 -7.66 5.17
N TYR A 183 -6.25 -7.03 4.95
CA TYR A 183 -5.84 -6.59 3.62
C TYR A 183 -5.71 -7.77 2.67
N TYR A 184 -4.96 -8.81 3.06
CA TYR A 184 -4.70 -9.95 2.17
C TYR A 184 -5.96 -10.73 1.83
N SER A 185 -6.88 -10.88 2.79
CA SER A 185 -8.19 -11.48 2.56
C SER A 185 -9.03 -10.65 1.58
N GLU A 186 -9.05 -9.32 1.72
CA GLU A 186 -9.76 -8.45 0.78
C GLU A 186 -9.15 -8.47 -0.62
N PHE A 187 -7.82 -8.45 -0.71
CA PHE A 187 -7.11 -8.55 -1.99
C PHE A 187 -7.44 -9.87 -2.68
N TRP A 188 -7.44 -10.97 -1.92
CA TRP A 188 -7.80 -12.29 -2.43
C TRP A 188 -9.26 -12.38 -2.86
N ALA A 189 -10.18 -11.82 -2.08
CA ALA A 189 -11.60 -11.79 -2.43
C ALA A 189 -11.86 -11.02 -3.74
N CYS A 190 -11.04 -10.01 -4.03
CA CYS A 190 -11.15 -9.18 -5.22
C CYS A 190 -10.18 -9.56 -6.36
N ARG A 191 -9.42 -10.65 -6.22
CA ARG A 191 -8.29 -11.02 -7.11
C ARG A 191 -8.63 -11.10 -8.60
N ASP A 192 -9.87 -11.46 -8.90
CA ASP A 192 -10.38 -11.66 -10.26
C ASP A 192 -10.94 -10.36 -10.88
N HIS A 193 -11.03 -9.27 -10.09
CA HIS A 193 -11.51 -7.99 -10.56
C HIS A 193 -10.46 -7.30 -11.46
N PRO A 194 -10.83 -6.79 -12.65
CA PRO A 194 -9.87 -6.23 -13.61
C PRO A 194 -9.15 -4.99 -13.08
N SER A 195 -9.80 -4.20 -12.23
CA SER A 195 -9.19 -3.01 -11.62
C SER A 195 -8.17 -3.31 -10.51
N LEU A 196 -7.98 -4.57 -10.10
CA LEU A 196 -7.04 -4.94 -9.04
C LEU A 196 -5.82 -5.69 -9.58
N LEU A 197 -4.63 -5.22 -9.21
CA LEU A 197 -3.37 -5.93 -9.40
C LEU A 197 -2.69 -6.18 -8.05
N ILE A 198 -2.41 -7.45 -7.76
CA ILE A 198 -1.69 -7.88 -6.55
C ILE A 198 -0.23 -8.13 -6.91
N ILE A 199 0.69 -7.42 -6.27
CA ILE A 199 2.13 -7.55 -6.49
C ILE A 199 2.79 -8.14 -5.24
N PRO A 200 3.37 -9.34 -5.31
CA PRO A 200 4.27 -9.82 -4.27
C PRO A 200 5.54 -8.98 -4.18
N TYR A 201 5.86 -8.53 -2.97
CA TYR A 201 7.09 -7.79 -2.73
C TYR A 201 8.33 -8.65 -3.00
N GLU A 202 8.25 -9.94 -2.69
CA GLU A 202 9.29 -10.93 -2.98
C GLU A 202 9.62 -10.96 -4.48
N ASP A 203 8.61 -10.98 -5.34
CA ASP A 203 8.79 -11.00 -6.79
C ASP A 203 9.32 -9.67 -7.33
N LEU A 204 9.01 -8.54 -6.69
CA LEU A 204 9.65 -7.25 -7.03
C LEU A 204 11.17 -7.29 -6.77
N CYS A 205 11.61 -8.04 -5.77
CA CYS A 205 13.03 -8.25 -5.49
C CYS A 205 13.67 -9.26 -6.45
N GLU A 206 12.99 -10.37 -6.73
CA GLU A 206 13.55 -11.51 -7.46
C GLU A 206 13.43 -11.37 -8.99
N ASP A 207 12.32 -10.79 -9.48
CA ASP A 207 11.97 -10.70 -10.90
C ASP A 207 11.33 -9.35 -11.25
N MET A 208 12.09 -8.29 -11.01
CA MET A 208 11.60 -6.92 -11.18
C MET A 208 11.07 -6.62 -12.59
N ILE A 209 11.66 -7.18 -13.65
CA ILE A 209 11.28 -6.84 -15.03
C ILE A 209 9.85 -7.30 -15.33
N ASN A 210 9.51 -8.54 -14.97
CA ASN A 210 8.15 -9.02 -15.16
C ASN A 210 7.15 -8.27 -14.28
N GLN A 211 7.54 -7.89 -13.06
CA GLN A 211 6.68 -7.03 -12.23
C GLN A 211 6.48 -5.64 -12.85
N LEU A 212 7.51 -5.03 -13.45
CA LEU A 212 7.39 -3.76 -14.16
C LEU A 212 6.44 -3.87 -15.36
N ILE A 213 6.46 -4.97 -16.10
CA ILE A 213 5.54 -5.21 -17.23
C ILE A 213 4.09 -5.30 -16.72
N LEU A 214 3.84 -6.08 -15.66
CA LEU A 214 2.52 -6.18 -15.03
C LEU A 214 1.99 -4.83 -14.56
N ILE A 215 2.83 -4.09 -13.82
CA ILE A 215 2.46 -2.77 -13.29
C ILE A 215 2.24 -1.79 -14.43
N SER A 216 3.13 -1.74 -15.43
CA SER A 216 3.01 -0.87 -16.59
C SER A 216 1.70 -1.13 -17.32
N SER A 217 1.42 -2.39 -17.68
CA SER A 217 0.21 -2.76 -18.40
C SER A 217 -1.06 -2.42 -17.61
N HIS A 218 -1.04 -2.56 -16.28
CA HIS A 218 -2.22 -2.25 -15.46
C HIS A 218 -2.43 -0.74 -15.29
N VAL A 219 -1.35 -0.03 -14.95
CA VAL A 219 -1.38 1.41 -14.67
C VAL A 219 -1.63 2.21 -15.94
N LEU A 220 -1.04 1.81 -17.08
CA LEU A 220 -1.05 2.56 -18.34
C LEU A 220 -2.02 2.00 -19.40
N ASP A 221 -3.13 1.37 -18.97
CA ASP A 221 -4.22 0.91 -19.85
C ASP A 221 -3.75 -0.03 -20.98
N GLY A 222 -2.98 -1.06 -20.61
CA GLY A 222 -2.35 -1.99 -21.54
C GLY A 222 -0.99 -1.53 -22.05
N GLY A 223 -0.60 -0.29 -21.78
CA GLY A 223 0.69 0.25 -22.19
C GLY A 223 1.88 -0.43 -21.51
N ILE A 224 2.85 -0.87 -22.31
CA ILE A 224 4.11 -1.43 -21.83
C ILE A 224 5.24 -0.45 -22.18
N VAL A 225 6.01 -0.03 -21.19
CA VAL A 225 7.21 0.77 -21.43
C VAL A 225 8.30 -0.07 -22.12
N SER A 226 9.13 0.56 -22.96
CA SER A 226 10.18 -0.16 -23.69
C SER A 226 11.19 -0.84 -22.76
N THR A 227 11.86 -1.89 -23.24
CA THR A 227 12.91 -2.60 -22.49
C THR A 227 14.01 -1.66 -21.98
N ALA A 228 14.36 -0.62 -22.75
CA ALA A 228 15.30 0.41 -22.31
C ALA A 228 14.81 1.18 -21.08
N VAL A 229 13.52 1.56 -21.05
CA VAL A 229 12.91 2.22 -19.88
C VAL A 229 12.83 1.23 -18.70
N GLN A 230 12.45 -0.03 -18.93
CA GLN A 230 12.41 -1.05 -17.87
C GLN A 230 13.79 -1.22 -17.21
N ASN A 231 14.85 -1.33 -18.01
CA ASN A 231 16.22 -1.46 -17.52
C ASN A 231 16.69 -0.21 -16.77
N LYS A 232 16.35 0.98 -17.27
CA LYS A 232 16.64 2.25 -16.58
C LYS A 232 15.97 2.27 -15.21
N ILE A 233 14.67 1.99 -15.15
CA ILE A 233 13.92 1.94 -13.88
C ILE A 233 14.54 0.92 -12.93
N LYS A 234 14.89 -0.28 -13.41
CA LYS A 234 15.56 -1.30 -12.60
C LYS A 234 16.86 -0.81 -11.98
N SER A 235 17.71 -0.13 -12.77
CA SER A 235 18.97 0.41 -12.26
C SER A 235 18.81 1.56 -11.24
N CYS A 236 17.80 2.41 -11.39
CA CYS A 236 17.63 3.60 -10.54
C CYS A 236 16.70 3.38 -9.33
N SER A 237 16.18 2.17 -9.15
CA SER A 237 15.24 1.82 -8.07
C SER A 237 15.80 0.79 -7.10
N THR A 238 17.12 0.57 -7.09
CA THR A 238 17.76 -0.28 -6.08
C THR A 238 17.72 0.40 -4.71
N LYS A 239 17.86 -0.40 -3.64
CA LYS A 239 17.92 0.14 -2.27
C LYS A 239 19.09 1.10 -2.07
N ASP A 240 20.21 0.84 -2.74
CA ASP A 240 21.42 1.66 -2.63
C ASP A 240 21.25 3.01 -3.32
N VAL A 241 20.54 3.04 -4.45
CA VAL A 241 20.22 4.29 -5.14
C VAL A 241 19.15 5.07 -4.40
N MET A 242 18.09 4.41 -3.94
CA MET A 242 16.96 5.08 -3.27
C MET A 242 17.25 5.48 -1.83
N GLY A 243 18.07 4.71 -1.11
CA GLY A 243 18.40 4.93 0.30
C GLY A 243 18.84 6.37 0.65
N PRO A 244 19.77 6.98 -0.11
CA PRO A 244 20.23 8.34 0.13
C PRO A 244 19.33 9.44 -0.45
N LEU A 245 18.25 9.12 -1.17
CA LEU A 245 17.41 10.15 -1.79
C LEU A 245 16.57 10.88 -0.74
N GLU A 246 16.87 12.16 -0.52
CA GLU A 246 16.04 13.03 0.35
C GLU A 246 14.62 13.20 -0.21
N THR A 247 14.45 13.10 -1.52
CA THR A 247 13.17 13.31 -2.20
C THR A 247 12.11 12.23 -1.93
N ILE A 248 12.51 11.08 -1.38
CA ILE A 248 11.59 10.04 -0.92
C ILE A 248 11.43 10.03 0.61
N SER A 249 12.01 11.01 1.30
CA SER A 249 12.01 11.12 2.75
C SER A 249 10.61 11.34 3.31
N THR A 250 10.40 10.88 4.54
CA THR A 250 9.20 11.19 5.36
C THR A 250 9.29 12.55 6.04
N GLU A 251 10.47 13.17 6.07
CA GLU A 251 10.79 14.30 6.92
C GLU A 251 9.77 15.44 6.79
N TRP A 252 9.54 15.91 5.56
CA TRP A 252 8.59 16.99 5.30
C TRP A 252 7.17 16.67 5.80
N CYS A 253 6.64 15.47 5.49
CA CYS A 253 5.32 15.08 5.96
C CYS A 253 5.23 15.05 7.50
N LEU A 254 6.29 14.59 8.16
CA LEU A 254 6.34 14.51 9.62
C LEU A 254 6.47 15.89 10.26
N GLN A 255 7.25 16.79 9.68
CA GLN A 255 7.34 18.19 10.11
C GLN A 255 6.00 18.90 9.99
N GLN A 256 5.26 18.71 8.89
CA GLN A 256 3.91 19.26 8.76
C GLN A 256 2.95 18.66 9.79
N SER A 257 3.00 17.33 9.99
CA SER A 257 2.20 16.65 11.01
C SER A 257 2.48 17.18 12.43
N ALA A 258 3.75 17.48 12.73
CA ALA A 258 4.18 18.06 13.99
C ALA A 258 3.69 19.51 14.16
N ARG A 259 3.75 20.32 13.09
CA ARG A 259 3.25 21.70 13.08
C ARG A 259 1.77 21.80 13.45
N ILE A 260 0.97 20.81 13.05
CA ILE A 260 -0.47 20.75 13.35
C ILE A 260 -0.80 19.94 14.62
N GLY A 261 0.23 19.54 15.39
CA GLY A 261 0.06 18.86 16.68
C GLY A 261 -0.38 17.40 16.62
N THR A 262 -0.37 16.77 15.43
CA THR A 262 -0.75 15.35 15.27
C THR A 262 0.39 14.38 15.59
N CYS A 263 1.64 14.88 15.67
CA CYS A 263 2.83 14.09 15.97
C CYS A 263 3.82 14.88 16.86
N PRO A 264 4.49 14.28 17.86
CA PRO A 264 5.57 14.95 18.59
C PRO A 264 6.74 15.23 17.64
N GLY A 265 7.14 16.50 17.51
CA GLY A 265 8.05 16.99 16.46
C GLY A 265 9.53 16.63 16.60
N ASN A 266 9.95 15.98 17.68
CA ASN A 266 11.36 15.72 18.01
C ASN A 266 11.79 14.25 17.92
N VAL A 267 10.97 13.36 17.34
CA VAL A 267 11.21 11.90 17.38
C VAL A 267 11.62 11.30 16.01
N TRP A 268 11.84 12.12 14.98
CA TRP A 268 11.78 11.63 13.59
C TRP A 268 12.85 12.10 12.61
N ASP A 269 13.78 12.97 13.03
CA ASP A 269 14.88 13.42 12.17
C ASP A 269 15.70 12.23 11.65
N GLY A 270 15.87 12.15 10.33
CA GLY A 270 16.74 11.15 9.69
C GLY A 270 16.13 9.73 9.55
N VAL A 271 14.82 9.58 9.74
CA VAL A 271 14.16 8.27 9.58
C VAL A 271 13.97 7.92 8.11
N LEU A 272 14.87 7.09 7.58
CA LEU A 272 14.81 6.62 6.20
C LEU A 272 13.65 5.63 5.95
N ARG A 273 12.85 5.89 4.91
CA ARG A 273 11.81 4.94 4.43
C ARG A 273 12.43 3.70 3.78
N VAL A 274 13.52 3.90 3.05
CA VAL A 274 14.31 2.86 2.38
C VAL A 274 15.65 2.75 3.09
N CYS A 275 16.02 1.54 3.49
CA CYS A 275 17.29 1.28 4.15
C CYS A 275 18.07 0.29 3.28
N SER A 276 19.24 0.72 2.78
CA SER A 276 20.21 -0.15 2.12
C SER A 276 20.89 -1.08 3.12
N GLN A 277 21.08 -0.62 4.35
CA GLN A 277 21.71 -1.41 5.41
C GLN A 277 20.81 -2.56 5.88
N PRO A 278 21.40 -3.72 6.24
CA PRO A 278 20.68 -4.81 6.87
C PRO A 278 19.95 -4.35 8.13
N HIS A 279 18.84 -5.01 8.43
CA HIS A 279 18.14 -4.81 9.69
C HIS A 279 18.99 -5.32 10.86
N LYS A 280 19.03 -4.56 11.96
CA LYS A 280 19.73 -4.96 13.19
C LYS A 280 19.13 -6.24 13.77
N VAL A 281 17.81 -6.33 13.76
CA VAL A 281 17.07 -7.57 14.07
C VAL A 281 16.52 -8.13 12.78
N SER A 282 16.93 -9.33 12.41
CA SER A 282 16.66 -9.93 11.10
C SER A 282 15.99 -11.30 11.16
N VAL A 283 15.81 -11.85 12.37
CA VAL A 283 15.28 -13.19 12.62
C VAL A 283 14.14 -13.10 13.61
N ILE A 284 13.06 -13.83 13.33
CA ILE A 284 11.98 -14.14 14.27
C ILE A 284 12.28 -15.49 14.92
N ASP A 285 11.97 -15.63 16.21
CA ASP A 285 12.10 -16.91 16.91
C ASP A 285 10.85 -17.79 16.72
N ASP A 286 10.89 -19.02 17.25
CA ASP A 286 9.82 -20.00 17.05
C ASP A 286 8.51 -19.61 17.73
N ARG A 287 8.55 -18.86 18.85
CA ARG A 287 7.37 -18.28 19.47
C ARG A 287 6.66 -17.35 18.49
N GLY A 288 7.42 -16.47 17.83
CA GLY A 288 6.88 -15.55 16.85
C GLY A 288 6.37 -16.24 15.59
N ARG A 289 7.06 -17.28 15.08
CA ARG A 289 6.57 -18.09 13.95
C ARG A 289 5.26 -18.80 14.27
N THR A 290 5.19 -19.44 15.44
CA THR A 290 3.99 -20.13 15.92
C THR A 290 2.82 -19.16 15.99
N PHE A 291 3.05 -17.99 16.61
CA PHE A 291 2.06 -16.93 16.69
C PHE A 291 1.54 -16.48 15.31
N LEU A 292 2.45 -16.22 14.35
CA LEU A 292 2.05 -15.83 12.99
C LEU A 292 1.24 -16.92 12.29
N GLN A 293 1.59 -18.19 12.46
CA GLN A 293 0.85 -19.32 11.90
C GLN A 293 -0.54 -19.48 12.53
N GLU A 294 -0.66 -19.30 13.84
CA GLU A 294 -1.96 -19.29 14.53
C GLU A 294 -2.87 -18.18 14.01
N ARG A 295 -2.33 -16.97 13.82
CA ARG A 295 -3.08 -15.86 13.21
C ARG A 295 -3.46 -16.15 11.76
N TRP A 296 -2.56 -16.76 10.99
CA TRP A 296 -2.88 -17.20 9.63
C TRP A 296 -4.06 -18.18 9.61
N ASN A 297 -4.01 -19.20 10.46
CA ASN A 297 -5.07 -20.20 10.58
C ASN A 297 -6.41 -19.60 11.01
N ALA A 298 -6.38 -18.57 11.87
CA ALA A 298 -7.58 -17.91 12.36
C ALA A 298 -8.17 -16.89 11.37
N GLU A 299 -7.34 -16.11 10.68
CA GLU A 299 -7.78 -14.96 9.88
C GLU A 299 -7.66 -15.15 8.37
N MET A 300 -6.67 -15.90 7.88
CA MET A 300 -6.44 -16.06 6.43
C MET A 300 -7.02 -17.34 5.88
N LYS A 301 -6.78 -18.47 6.54
CA LYS A 301 -7.22 -19.79 6.06
C LYS A 301 -8.74 -19.86 5.83
N PRO A 302 -9.61 -19.34 6.71
CA PRO A 302 -11.06 -19.40 6.49
C PRO A 302 -11.55 -18.60 5.27
N HIS A 303 -10.81 -17.57 4.86
CA HIS A 303 -11.18 -16.68 3.76
C HIS A 303 -10.50 -17.02 2.43
N THR A 304 -9.36 -17.70 2.48
CA THR A 304 -8.54 -17.97 1.29
C THR A 304 -8.38 -19.44 0.98
N GLY A 305 -8.54 -20.33 1.97
CA GLY A 305 -8.36 -21.76 1.86
C GLY A 305 -6.89 -22.24 1.89
N PHE A 306 -5.92 -21.33 2.02
CA PHE A 306 -4.49 -21.67 2.03
C PHE A 306 -3.98 -21.94 3.45
N GLU A 307 -3.09 -22.93 3.57
CA GLU A 307 -2.51 -23.37 4.84
C GLU A 307 -1.49 -22.38 5.40
N ASP A 308 -0.81 -21.64 4.53
CA ASP A 308 0.26 -20.71 4.91
C ASP A 308 0.47 -19.60 3.86
N TYR A 309 1.37 -18.66 4.17
CA TYR A 309 1.71 -17.58 3.25
C TYR A 309 2.33 -18.07 1.94
N GLU A 310 3.11 -19.15 1.96
CA GLU A 310 3.82 -19.63 0.77
C GLU A 310 2.86 -20.23 -0.26
N SER A 311 1.88 -21.01 0.18
CA SER A 311 0.80 -21.54 -0.67
C SER A 311 -0.09 -20.42 -1.22
N PHE A 312 -0.39 -19.39 -0.41
CA PHE A 312 -1.08 -18.18 -0.87
C PHE A 312 -0.27 -17.40 -1.91
N LEU A 313 1.03 -17.18 -1.65
CA LEU A 313 1.95 -16.51 -2.57
C LEU A 313 2.06 -17.27 -3.89
N ALA A 314 2.15 -18.60 -3.86
CA ALA A 314 2.17 -19.43 -5.06
C ALA A 314 0.90 -19.27 -5.92
N ALA A 315 -0.26 -19.12 -5.27
CA ALA A 315 -1.52 -18.86 -5.96
C ALA A 315 -1.55 -17.48 -6.62
N VAL A 316 -1.08 -16.43 -5.93
CA VAL A 316 -0.95 -15.08 -6.49
C VAL A 316 0.04 -15.07 -7.66
N ARG A 317 1.18 -15.76 -7.54
CA ARG A 317 2.15 -15.95 -8.62
C ARG A 317 1.53 -16.62 -9.85
N LYS A 318 0.62 -17.60 -9.66
CA LYS A 318 -0.11 -18.25 -10.76
C LYS A 318 -1.04 -17.26 -11.49
N LEU A 319 -1.75 -16.39 -10.75
CA LEU A 319 -2.55 -15.32 -11.34
C LEU A 319 -1.69 -14.38 -12.18
N ASN A 320 -0.57 -13.93 -11.63
CA ASN A 320 0.34 -12.99 -12.29
C ASN A 320 1.00 -13.59 -13.54
N ARG A 321 1.39 -14.88 -13.52
CA ARG A 321 1.84 -15.59 -14.73
C ARG A 321 0.79 -15.63 -15.82
N THR A 322 -0.48 -15.82 -15.45
CA THR A 322 -1.60 -15.82 -16.40
C THR A 322 -1.77 -14.43 -17.02
N LYS A 323 -1.72 -13.36 -16.20
CA LYS A 323 -1.78 -11.97 -16.68
C LYS A 323 -0.60 -11.64 -17.61
N LEU A 324 0.62 -12.01 -17.24
CA LEU A 324 1.81 -11.85 -18.09
C LEU A 324 1.66 -12.54 -19.44
N ALA A 325 1.19 -13.79 -19.47
CA ALA A 325 0.98 -14.51 -20.71
C ALA A 325 -0.07 -13.82 -21.62
N MET A 326 -1.12 -13.23 -21.04
CA MET A 326 -2.11 -12.45 -21.79
C MET A 326 -1.48 -11.18 -22.38
N ILE A 327 -0.68 -10.46 -21.60
CA ILE A 327 0.03 -9.26 -22.05
C ILE A 327 0.98 -9.58 -23.21
N SER A 328 1.75 -10.67 -23.10
CA SER A 328 2.66 -11.10 -24.17
C SER A 328 1.93 -11.41 -25.46
N ARG A 329 0.77 -12.08 -25.41
CA ARG A 329 -0.05 -12.39 -26.60
C ARG A 329 -0.69 -11.15 -27.22
N ALA A 330 -1.00 -10.13 -26.43
CA ALA A 330 -1.56 -8.88 -26.95
C ALA A 330 -0.50 -7.97 -27.61
N SER A 331 0.79 -8.25 -27.38
CA SER A 331 1.92 -7.47 -27.89
C SER A 331 2.58 -8.07 -29.14
N THR A 332 2.15 -9.27 -29.57
CA THR A 332 2.57 -9.98 -30.78
C THR A 332 1.57 -9.79 -31.91
#